data_AF-A0A8H4BAV2-F1
#
_entry.id   AF-A0A8H4BAV2-F1
#
_cell.length_a   1.000
_cell.length_b   1.000
_cell.length_c   1.000
_cell.angle_alpha   90.00
_cell.angle_beta   90.00
_cell.angle_gamma   90.00
#
_symmetry.space_group_name_H-M   'P 1'
#
loop_
_entity.id
_entity.type
_entity.pdbx_description
1 polymer ?
#
loop_
_entity_poly.entity_id
_entity_poly.type
_entity_poly.pdbx_seq_one_letter_code
_entity_poly.pdbx_strand_id
1 'polypeptide(L)'
;MPMQPEAAPPQQGGNYWCGAPSCSTVPSCASELQLLSADGAYIGCKSACSQFGNPEYCCSGENNTPDTCPINPYAAAVKNACPDVYTYAYDDASSLYECIASGYTITWCP
;
A
#
# COMPACT_ATOMS: atom_id res chain seq x y z
N MET A 1 -4.87 -4.38 8.60
CA MET A 1 -5.63 -3.13 8.74
C MET A 1 -6.74 -3.07 7.70
N PRO A 2 -7.93 -3.59 8.00
CA PRO A 2 -9.09 -3.45 7.13
C PRO A 2 -9.71 -2.05 7.25
N MET A 3 -10.16 -1.50 6.12
CA MET A 3 -11.01 -0.31 6.04
C MET A 3 -12.37 -0.72 5.48
N GLN A 4 -13.42 -0.76 6.31
CA GLN A 4 -14.74 -1.25 5.92
C GLN A 4 -15.73 -0.09 5.73
N PRO A 5 -16.41 0.03 4.57
CA PRO A 5 -17.43 1.04 4.36
C PRO A 5 -18.72 0.73 5.13
N GLU A 6 -19.37 1.78 5.65
CA GLU A 6 -20.59 1.69 6.47
C GLU A 6 -21.84 2.15 5.71
N ALA A 7 -22.92 1.38 5.83
CA ALA A 7 -24.18 1.60 5.09
C ALA A 7 -23.96 1.77 3.57
N ALA A 8 -23.03 0.98 3.02
CA ALA A 8 -22.73 0.97 1.59
C ALA A 8 -23.83 0.29 0.76
N PRO A 9 -24.05 0.72 -0.50
CA PRO A 9 -24.86 -0.04 -1.43
C PRO A 9 -24.24 -1.43 -1.68
N PRO A 10 -25.03 -2.42 -2.13
CA PRO A 10 -24.51 -3.73 -2.52
C PRO A 10 -23.36 -3.61 -3.51
N GLN A 11 -22.39 -4.53 -3.45
CA GLN A 11 -21.25 -4.52 -4.38
C GLN A 11 -21.73 -4.60 -5.83
N GLN A 12 -21.42 -3.58 -6.63
CA GLN A 12 -21.68 -3.53 -8.07
C GLN A 12 -20.37 -3.15 -8.75
N GLY A 13 -19.70 -4.10 -9.40
CA GLY A 13 -18.41 -3.85 -10.06
C GLY A 13 -17.22 -4.66 -9.55
N GLY A 14 -17.46 -5.73 -8.77
CA GLY A 14 -16.41 -6.61 -8.26
C GLY A 14 -15.83 -6.16 -6.92
N ASN A 15 -14.70 -6.75 -6.52
CA ASN A 15 -14.13 -6.59 -5.18
C ASN A 15 -13.69 -5.16 -4.84
N TYR A 16 -13.56 -4.28 -5.84
CA TYR A 16 -13.09 -2.90 -5.69
C TYR A 16 -14.21 -1.90 -5.42
N TRP A 17 -15.46 -2.25 -5.70
CA TRP A 17 -16.60 -1.41 -5.36
C TRP A 17 -17.12 -1.74 -3.97
N CYS A 18 -17.02 -0.80 -3.04
CA CYS A 18 -17.36 -1.01 -1.62
C CYS A 18 -16.71 -2.26 -1.02
N GLY A 19 -15.51 -2.58 -1.49
CA GLY A 19 -14.65 -3.58 -0.87
C GLY A 19 -14.02 -3.04 0.41
N ALA A 20 -13.44 -3.95 1.19
CA ALA A 20 -12.72 -3.62 2.41
C ALA A 20 -11.24 -4.00 2.24
N PRO A 21 -10.38 -3.12 1.68
CA PRO A 21 -8.98 -3.42 1.51
C PRO A 21 -8.36 -3.77 2.85
N SER A 22 -7.52 -4.81 2.87
CA SER A 22 -6.92 -5.27 4.12
C SER A 22 -5.51 -5.82 3.90
N CYS A 23 -4.69 -5.68 4.94
CA CYS A 23 -3.36 -6.27 5.02
C CYS A 23 -3.08 -6.63 6.47
N SER A 24 -3.08 -7.92 6.79
CA SER A 24 -2.84 -8.41 8.16
C SER A 24 -1.38 -8.77 8.40
N THR A 25 -0.65 -9.13 7.34
CA THR A 25 0.75 -9.55 7.42
C THR A 25 1.55 -8.90 6.32
N VAL A 26 2.45 -7.99 6.70
CA VAL A 26 3.46 -7.42 5.78
C VAL A 26 4.69 -8.33 5.74
N PRO A 27 5.47 -8.34 4.65
CA PRO A 27 6.73 -9.09 4.60
C PRO A 27 7.73 -8.54 5.62
N SER A 28 8.75 -9.34 5.94
CA SER A 28 9.87 -8.87 6.74
C SER A 28 10.55 -7.67 6.07
N CYS A 29 10.81 -6.62 6.84
CA CYS A 29 11.45 -5.41 6.34
C CYS A 29 12.93 -5.66 6.05
N ALA A 30 13.37 -5.34 4.83
CA ALA A 30 14.77 -5.34 4.45
C ALA A 30 15.57 -4.39 5.36
N SER A 31 16.78 -4.80 5.76
CA SER A 31 17.61 -4.09 6.74
C SER A 31 17.81 -2.60 6.44
N GLU A 32 17.98 -2.28 5.17
CA GLU A 32 18.22 -0.93 4.65
C GLU A 32 16.97 -0.05 4.67
N LEU A 33 15.77 -0.65 4.82
CA LEU A 33 14.50 0.05 4.91
C LEU A 33 13.98 0.15 6.37
N GLN A 34 14.69 -0.44 7.33
CA GLN A 34 14.23 -0.45 8.72
C GLN A 34 14.22 0.97 9.30
N LEU A 35 13.09 1.31 9.93
CA LEU A 35 12.98 2.47 10.78
C LEU A 35 13.25 2.02 12.21
N LEU A 36 14.30 2.59 12.81
CA LEU A 36 14.70 2.32 14.19
C LEU A 36 14.39 3.54 15.07
N SER A 37 14.00 3.30 16.30
CA SER A 37 13.90 4.32 17.34
C SER A 37 15.29 4.72 17.86
N ALA A 38 15.35 5.74 18.71
CA ALA A 38 16.62 6.26 19.26
C ALA A 38 17.39 5.23 20.11
N ASP A 39 16.69 4.28 20.72
CA ASP A 39 17.23 3.14 21.47
C ASP A 39 17.51 1.90 20.58
N GLY A 40 17.31 2.00 19.26
CA GLY A 40 17.63 0.95 18.29
C GLY A 40 16.54 -0.10 18.11
N ALA A 41 15.36 0.07 18.70
CA ALA A 41 14.24 -0.85 18.48
C ALA A 41 13.64 -0.66 17.07
N TYR A 42 13.24 -1.77 16.44
CA TYR A 42 12.52 -1.74 15.17
C TYR A 42 11.11 -1.20 15.36
N ILE A 43 10.78 -0.09 14.69
CA ILE A 43 9.49 0.61 14.84
C ILE A 43 8.72 0.75 13.52
N GLY A 44 9.28 0.30 12.40
CA GLY A 44 8.56 0.30 11.12
C GLY A 44 9.45 0.03 9.92
N CYS A 45 8.83 0.00 8.75
CA CYS A 45 9.53 -0.15 7.47
C CYS A 45 9.27 1.07 6.60
N LYS A 46 10.33 1.68 6.08
CA LYS A 46 10.22 2.75 5.08
C LYS A 46 9.89 2.14 3.72
N SER A 47 9.24 2.93 2.88
CA SER A 47 9.21 2.63 1.44
C SER A 47 10.60 2.85 0.82
N ALA A 48 10.86 2.24 -0.34
CA ALA A 48 12.09 2.48 -1.10
C ALA A 48 12.25 3.97 -1.46
N CYS A 49 11.17 4.64 -1.86
CA CYS A 49 11.21 6.08 -2.12
C CYS A 49 11.61 6.88 -0.87
N SER A 50 10.98 6.60 0.28
CA SER A 50 11.28 7.30 1.53
C SER A 50 12.71 7.07 2.04
N GLN A 51 13.33 5.95 1.68
CA GLN A 51 14.70 5.65 2.08
C GLN A 51 15.74 6.21 1.10
N PHE A 52 15.53 6.03 -0.20
CA PHE A 52 16.56 6.32 -1.22
C PHE A 52 16.33 7.65 -1.95
N GLY A 53 15.08 8.06 -2.14
CA GLY A 53 14.74 9.29 -2.86
C GLY A 53 14.97 9.24 -4.38
N ASN A 54 15.36 8.08 -4.93
CA ASN A 54 15.65 7.95 -6.36
C ASN A 54 14.38 8.09 -7.21
N PRO A 55 14.48 8.69 -8.41
CA PRO A 55 13.37 8.79 -9.35
C PRO A 55 12.71 7.44 -9.68
N GLU A 56 13.47 6.35 -9.77
CA GLU A 56 12.93 5.01 -10.07
C GLU A 56 12.06 4.44 -8.94
N TYR A 57 12.30 4.85 -7.69
CA TYR A 57 11.51 4.40 -6.54
C TYR A 57 10.36 5.35 -6.21
N CYS A 58 10.54 6.63 -6.50
CA CYS A 58 9.56 7.67 -6.22
C CYS A 58 8.63 7.99 -7.40
N CYS A 59 8.87 7.36 -8.56
CA CYS A 59 8.14 7.61 -9.79
C CYS A 59 8.09 9.10 -10.16
N SER A 60 9.26 9.71 -10.28
CA SER A 60 9.41 11.14 -10.56
C SER A 60 10.35 11.40 -11.74
N GLY A 61 10.38 12.65 -12.22
CA GLY A 61 11.20 13.02 -13.38
C GLY A 61 10.82 12.21 -14.62
N GLU A 62 11.79 11.52 -15.22
CA GLU A 62 11.57 10.64 -16.38
C GLU A 62 10.78 9.36 -16.03
N ASN A 63 10.68 9.02 -14.74
CA ASN A 63 9.93 7.87 -14.23
C ASN A 63 8.51 8.27 -13.77
N ASN A 64 7.93 9.35 -14.30
CA ASN A 64 6.64 9.88 -13.85
C ASN A 64 5.42 9.32 -14.61
N THR A 65 5.55 8.13 -15.19
CA THR A 65 4.43 7.42 -15.81
C THR A 65 4.47 5.94 -15.41
N PRO A 66 3.35 5.20 -15.47
CA PRO A 66 3.33 3.77 -15.17
C PRO A 66 4.31 2.96 -16.03
N ASP A 67 4.44 3.32 -17.31
CA ASP A 67 5.34 2.64 -18.26
C ASP A 67 6.82 2.89 -17.92
N THR A 68 7.14 4.06 -17.37
CA THR A 68 8.51 4.44 -17.01
C THR A 68 8.85 4.20 -15.54
N CYS A 69 7.89 3.78 -14.71
CA CYS A 69 8.11 3.41 -13.30
C CYS A 69 7.51 2.04 -12.99
N PRO A 70 8.19 0.95 -13.39
CA PRO A 70 7.73 -0.40 -13.07
C PRO A 70 7.83 -0.69 -11.58
N ILE A 71 7.05 -1.68 -11.12
CA ILE A 71 7.10 -2.12 -9.72
C ILE A 71 8.51 -2.58 -9.34
N ASN A 72 9.06 -2.02 -8.26
CA ASN A 72 10.37 -2.37 -7.75
C ASN A 72 10.29 -3.58 -6.77
N PRO A 73 11.41 -4.27 -6.48
CA PRO A 73 11.40 -5.46 -5.63
C PRO A 73 10.83 -5.25 -4.22
N TYR A 74 11.04 -4.06 -3.63
CA TYR A 74 10.54 -3.74 -2.29
C TYR A 74 9.01 -3.61 -2.29
N ALA A 75 8.45 -2.87 -3.26
CA ALA A 75 7.01 -2.76 -3.43
C ALA A 75 6.37 -4.11 -3.78
N ALA A 76 6.99 -4.87 -4.70
CA ALA A 76 6.51 -6.19 -5.10
C ALA A 76 6.42 -7.17 -3.92
N ALA A 77 7.38 -7.15 -2.99
CA ALA A 77 7.32 -7.98 -1.79
C ALA A 77 6.09 -7.68 -0.93
N VAL A 78 5.76 -6.39 -0.74
CA VAL A 78 4.58 -5.98 0.02
C VAL A 78 3.31 -6.35 -0.75
N LYS A 79 3.28 -6.14 -2.07
CA LYS A 79 2.11 -6.44 -2.91
C LYS A 79 1.77 -7.92 -2.92
N ASN A 80 2.79 -8.78 -2.93
CA ASN A 80 2.61 -10.22 -2.87
C ASN A 80 2.03 -10.68 -1.53
N ALA A 81 2.41 -10.04 -0.42
CA ALA A 81 1.87 -10.35 0.91
C ALA A 81 0.48 -9.74 1.13
N CYS A 82 0.25 -8.56 0.56
CA CYS A 82 -0.97 -7.77 0.71
C CYS A 82 -1.42 -7.24 -0.66
N PRO A 83 -2.18 -8.05 -1.42
CA PRO A 83 -2.62 -7.67 -2.78
C PRO A 83 -3.55 -6.45 -2.81
N ASP A 84 -4.31 -6.24 -1.73
CA ASP A 84 -5.35 -5.21 -1.65
C ASP A 84 -4.80 -3.80 -1.31
N VAL A 85 -3.51 -3.67 -0.99
CA VAL A 85 -2.93 -2.39 -0.56
C VAL A 85 -2.10 -1.76 -1.65
N TYR A 86 -2.05 -0.44 -1.62
CA TYR A 86 -1.24 0.36 -2.52
C TYR A 86 0.23 0.33 -2.08
N THR A 87 1.13 -0.14 -2.93
CA THR A 87 2.53 -0.42 -2.57
C THR A 87 3.57 0.45 -3.27
N TYR A 88 3.22 1.07 -4.40
CA TYR A 88 4.04 2.05 -5.12
C TYR A 88 3.15 3.00 -5.91
N ALA A 89 3.72 4.09 -6.44
CA ALA A 89 2.96 5.24 -6.96
C ALA A 89 2.07 5.00 -8.21
N TYR A 90 2.09 3.81 -8.81
CA TYR A 90 1.18 3.44 -9.91
C TYR A 90 0.48 2.09 -9.69
N ASP A 91 0.25 1.70 -8.43
CA ASP A 91 -0.44 0.45 -8.05
C ASP A 91 -1.97 0.58 -8.14
N ASP A 92 -2.53 0.80 -9.34
CA ASP A 92 -3.93 1.24 -9.49
C ASP A 92 -4.95 0.12 -9.77
N ALA A 93 -4.62 -0.89 -10.58
CA ALA A 93 -5.63 -1.84 -11.09
C ALA A 93 -6.18 -2.85 -10.06
N SER A 94 -5.57 -2.97 -8.87
CA SER A 94 -6.00 -3.91 -7.83
C SER A 94 -5.98 -3.38 -6.39
N SER A 95 -5.70 -2.09 -6.21
CA SER A 95 -5.61 -1.46 -4.87
C SER A 95 -6.43 -0.18 -4.75
N LEU A 96 -7.15 0.22 -5.81
CA LEU A 96 -8.07 1.34 -5.76
C LEU A 96 -9.47 0.82 -5.43
N TYR A 97 -10.01 1.25 -4.30
CA TYR A 97 -11.35 0.90 -3.85
C TYR A 97 -12.22 2.16 -3.83
N GLU A 98 -13.41 2.05 -4.41
CA GLU A 98 -14.35 3.16 -4.52
C GLU A 98 -15.66 2.78 -3.85
N CYS A 99 -16.22 3.68 -3.03
CA CYS A 99 -17.50 3.43 -2.40
C CYS A 99 -18.24 4.72 -2.05
N ILE A 100 -19.56 4.71 -2.25
CA ILE A 100 -20.47 5.68 -1.65
C ILE A 100 -20.92 5.10 -0.31
N ALA A 101 -20.38 5.61 0.79
CA ALA A 101 -20.66 5.13 2.13
C ALA A 101 -21.03 6.30 3.06
N SER A 102 -21.74 6.00 4.14
CA SER A 102 -22.06 6.98 5.19
C SER A 102 -20.89 7.21 6.16
N GLY A 103 -19.94 6.27 6.19
CA GLY A 103 -18.78 6.26 7.08
C GLY A 103 -17.85 5.10 6.74
N TYR A 104 -16.74 5.00 7.47
CA TYR A 104 -15.77 3.92 7.35
C TYR A 104 -15.24 3.53 8.73
N THR A 105 -15.17 2.23 8.99
CA THR A 105 -14.49 1.66 10.16
C THR A 105 -13.08 1.23 9.77
N ILE A 106 -12.06 1.71 10.51
CA ILE A 106 -10.66 1.32 10.33
C ILE A 106 -10.22 0.51 11.56
N THR A 107 -9.75 -0.71 11.34
CA THR A 107 -9.23 -1.57 12.42
C THR A 107 -7.72 -1.70 12.36
N TRP A 108 -7.08 -1.36 13.47
CA TRP A 108 -5.63 -1.53 13.67
C TRP A 108 -5.38 -2.87 14.33
N CYS A 109 -4.45 -3.66 13.79
CA CYS A 109 -4.13 -5.00 14.30
C CYS A 109 -5.40 -5.87 14.50
N PRO A 110 -6.16 -6.13 13.42
CA PRO A 110 -7.41 -6.90 13.47
C PRO A 110 -7.21 -8.33 13.96
#